data_AF-A0AA39WNN7-F1
#
_entry.id   AF-A0AA39WNN7-F1
#
_cell.length_a   1.000
_cell.length_b   1.000
_cell.length_c   1.000
_cell.angle_alpha   90.00
_cell.angle_beta   90.00
_cell.angle_gamma   90.00
#
_symmetry.space_group_name_H-M   'P 1'
#
loop_
_entity.id
_entity.type
_entity.pdbx_description
1 polymer ?
#
loop_
_entity_poly.entity_id
_entity_poly.type
_entity_poly.pdbx_seq_one_letter_code
_entity_poly.pdbx_strand_id
1 'polypeptide(L)'
;MAPTTLETAQDDGVVIGLKSLSNVKQRLEIDELLVKHLDVYNLFLLALERLQQDQSKMGYFKIAGIHGLPTENWDNVQGDTKEQTIYNTASEIAKEFKDQKYLEAAKQFRLPYWDYFKPREQKDVVFTRPNGTKATFPYDFRLPEVLKQDKLMVYRPGNEEQLEPMDNPLKSFRFPKKGNIPLSQWQVMEVSAKADGATFTLPQDHTVRHALDHGNGKDNFEELDTVLNKAREQMVITMLDLLEVPDYGVYDYFATTGLALEEHDPNAPKGSVEGFHDTYHGHIGGAGHMSRIPVAAFDPVFWLHHCNIDRIFAVWQATHDKYITDGPSYPNATTNLYPFRYIDKASGKMWTSARARNHTDFGYTYPDLVNKPNRQAILKDFDANYRWSLLRKARMDNKLVVPKDMQPNNRQVVAAQVFDYTAAELVGGAVRQAAPKMMEAAGRVANTGFATTASAGHGPPGGPEHVPSFDRGHEILKDEPEGSKLVLQWYIDTVVNKTALNSSFTIFFFLGPRSEIPSNPNQ
;
A
#
# COMPACT_ATOMS: atom_id res chain seq x y z
N MET A 1 -4.85 37.72 -10.23
CA MET A 1 -5.86 36.70 -10.57
C MET A 1 -6.68 36.47 -9.32
N ALA A 2 -8.01 36.44 -9.42
CA ALA A 2 -8.85 36.05 -8.29
C ALA A 2 -8.47 34.63 -7.87
N PRO A 3 -8.47 34.29 -6.56
CA PRO A 3 -8.18 32.92 -6.13
C PRO A 3 -9.21 31.99 -6.76
N THR A 4 -8.74 31.02 -7.55
CA THR A 4 -9.59 29.97 -8.11
C THR A 4 -10.31 29.28 -6.96
N THR A 5 -11.65 29.31 -6.94
CA THR A 5 -12.38 28.51 -5.97
C THR A 5 -12.11 27.04 -6.25
N LEU A 6 -12.28 26.23 -5.23
CA LEU A 6 -12.00 24.81 -5.30
C LEU A 6 -12.94 24.11 -6.30
N GLU A 7 -14.16 24.60 -6.50
CA GLU A 7 -15.07 24.16 -7.56
C GLU A 7 -14.54 24.56 -8.95
N THR A 8 -14.11 25.81 -9.14
CA THR A 8 -13.54 26.26 -10.42
C THR A 8 -12.27 25.46 -10.78
N ALA A 9 -11.44 25.14 -9.79
CA ALA A 9 -10.25 24.33 -10.00
C ALA A 9 -10.61 22.91 -10.48
N GLN A 10 -11.63 22.28 -9.90
CA GLN A 10 -12.11 20.97 -10.36
C GLN A 10 -12.71 21.04 -11.78
N ASP A 11 -13.52 22.07 -12.05
CA ASP A 11 -14.13 22.28 -13.36
C ASP A 11 -13.08 22.50 -14.46
N ASP A 12 -11.90 23.00 -14.12
CA ASP A 12 -10.78 23.16 -15.06
C ASP A 12 -9.78 21.99 -15.04
N GLY A 13 -9.93 21.00 -14.14
CA GLY A 13 -8.97 19.91 -13.95
C GLY A 13 -7.62 20.37 -13.37
N VAL A 14 -7.65 21.48 -12.62
CA VAL A 14 -6.50 22.08 -11.93
C VAL A 14 -6.34 21.43 -10.56
N VAL A 15 -5.12 20.97 -10.28
CA VAL A 15 -4.74 20.45 -8.97
C VAL A 15 -4.15 21.59 -8.16
N ILE A 16 -4.82 21.99 -7.07
CA ILE A 16 -4.38 23.08 -6.19
C ILE A 16 -4.00 22.60 -4.78
N GLY A 17 -4.30 21.35 -4.45
CA GLY A 17 -4.17 20.83 -3.08
C GLY A 17 -5.08 21.55 -2.09
N LEU A 18 -4.78 21.43 -0.80
CA LEU A 18 -5.63 21.92 0.29
C LEU A 18 -4.99 23.03 1.14
N LYS A 19 -3.77 23.46 0.81
CA LYS A 19 -3.00 24.42 1.61
C LYS A 19 -3.72 25.75 1.78
N SER A 20 -4.25 26.32 0.70
CA SER A 20 -4.98 27.60 0.72
C SER A 20 -6.35 27.50 1.40
N LEU A 21 -6.89 26.29 1.57
CA LEU A 21 -8.22 26.04 2.10
C LEU A 21 -8.21 25.73 3.59
N SER A 22 -7.24 24.96 4.05
CA SER A 22 -7.18 24.46 5.43
C SER A 22 -5.78 24.37 6.04
N ASN A 23 -4.79 25.05 5.44
CA ASN A 23 -3.36 25.00 5.80
C ASN A 23 -2.75 23.60 5.62
N VAL A 24 -1.58 23.34 6.21
CA VAL A 24 -0.94 22.02 6.19
C VAL A 24 -1.51 21.16 7.32
N LYS A 25 -1.98 19.96 6.99
CA LYS A 25 -2.52 18.97 7.95
C LYS A 25 -1.84 17.61 7.77
N GLN A 26 -1.93 16.74 8.76
CA GLN A 26 -1.31 15.41 8.70
C GLN A 26 -2.22 14.44 7.95
N ARG A 27 -1.66 13.69 7.00
CA ARG A 27 -2.23 12.41 6.57
C ARG A 27 -1.93 11.40 7.67
N LEU A 28 -2.96 10.72 8.16
CA LEU A 28 -2.85 9.78 9.29
C LEU A 28 -2.98 8.34 8.80
N GLU A 29 -2.45 7.41 9.58
CA GLU A 29 -2.68 5.98 9.36
C GLU A 29 -4.18 5.69 9.50
N ILE A 30 -4.74 4.82 8.65
CA ILE A 30 -6.20 4.62 8.54
C ILE A 30 -6.88 4.19 9.86
N ASP A 31 -6.28 3.30 10.64
CA ASP A 31 -6.84 2.88 11.93
C ASP A 31 -6.66 3.98 12.99
N GLU A 32 -5.61 4.80 12.89
CA GLU A 32 -5.47 5.98 13.74
C GLU A 32 -6.54 7.04 13.44
N LEU A 33 -6.79 7.33 12.16
CA LEU A 33 -7.86 8.25 11.74
C LEU A 33 -9.22 7.74 12.23
N LEU A 34 -9.48 6.44 12.05
CA LEU A 34 -10.69 5.78 12.52
C LEU A 34 -10.87 5.93 14.04
N VAL A 35 -9.84 5.66 14.83
CA VAL A 35 -9.96 5.61 16.29
C VAL A 35 -9.95 7.00 16.94
N LYS A 36 -9.17 7.96 16.40
CA LYS A 36 -8.94 9.26 17.04
C LYS A 36 -9.71 10.41 16.41
N HIS A 37 -10.20 10.26 15.18
CA HIS A 37 -10.81 11.34 14.40
C HIS A 37 -12.13 10.88 13.75
N LEU A 38 -13.04 10.36 14.56
CA LEU A 38 -14.30 9.74 14.15
C LEU A 38 -15.13 10.62 13.19
N ASP A 39 -15.28 11.92 13.46
CA ASP A 39 -16.07 12.82 12.60
C ASP A 39 -15.42 13.00 11.22
N VAL A 40 -14.09 13.07 11.17
CA VAL A 40 -13.31 13.14 9.91
C VAL A 40 -13.47 11.84 9.14
N TYR A 41 -13.40 10.71 9.83
CA TYR A 41 -13.56 9.39 9.24
C TYR A 41 -14.99 9.18 8.70
N ASN A 42 -16.01 9.62 9.42
CA ASN A 42 -17.40 9.57 8.99
C ASN A 42 -17.61 10.37 7.70
N LEU A 43 -17.09 11.61 7.63
CA LEU A 43 -17.16 12.41 6.40
C LEU A 43 -16.39 11.79 5.24
N PHE A 44 -15.24 11.19 5.50
CA PHE A 44 -14.47 10.49 4.48
C PHE A 44 -15.28 9.35 3.85
N LEU A 45 -15.95 8.53 4.67
CA LEU A 45 -16.80 7.45 4.21
C LEU A 45 -17.97 7.96 3.34
N LEU A 46 -18.71 8.97 3.80
CA LEU A 46 -19.82 9.55 3.05
C LEU A 46 -19.37 10.20 1.74
N ALA A 47 -18.22 10.89 1.76
CA ALA A 47 -17.63 11.51 0.57
C ALA A 47 -17.24 10.45 -0.46
N LEU A 48 -16.63 9.34 -0.03
CA LEU A 48 -16.24 8.26 -0.92
C LEU A 48 -17.47 7.54 -1.51
N GLU A 49 -18.51 7.28 -0.71
CA GLU A 49 -19.79 6.73 -1.19
C GLU A 49 -20.39 7.63 -2.29
N ARG A 50 -20.48 8.94 -2.04
CA ARG A 50 -21.02 9.90 -3.02
C ARG A 50 -20.17 9.96 -4.29
N LEU A 51 -18.84 9.93 -4.16
CA LEU A 51 -17.93 9.92 -5.31
C LEU A 51 -18.03 8.65 -6.16
N GLN A 52 -18.26 7.50 -5.54
CA GLN A 52 -18.46 6.24 -6.28
C GLN A 52 -19.76 6.21 -7.07
N GLN A 53 -20.76 6.99 -6.64
CA GLN A 53 -22.04 7.14 -7.34
C GLN A 53 -21.98 8.23 -8.43
N ASP A 54 -21.10 9.22 -8.29
CA ASP A 54 -20.95 10.32 -9.23
C ASP A 54 -20.47 9.84 -10.62
N GLN A 55 -21.19 10.26 -11.65
CA GLN A 55 -20.91 9.97 -13.06
C GLN A 55 -20.24 11.13 -13.79
N SER A 56 -20.00 12.25 -13.09
CA SER A 56 -19.27 13.40 -13.62
C SER A 56 -17.80 13.03 -13.88
N LYS A 57 -17.05 13.95 -14.50
CA LYS A 57 -15.60 13.78 -14.69
C LYS A 57 -14.85 13.63 -13.35
N MET A 58 -15.40 14.19 -12.27
CA MET A 58 -14.85 14.13 -10.92
C MET A 58 -15.34 12.91 -10.14
N GLY A 59 -16.22 12.09 -10.73
CA GLY A 59 -16.67 10.84 -10.14
C GLY A 59 -15.54 9.80 -10.07
N TYR A 60 -15.63 8.91 -9.09
CA TYR A 60 -14.58 7.94 -8.78
C TYR A 60 -14.15 7.12 -10.00
N PHE A 61 -15.09 6.64 -10.81
CA PHE A 61 -14.80 5.88 -12.03
C PHE A 61 -13.93 6.69 -13.00
N LYS A 62 -14.28 7.95 -13.25
CA LYS A 62 -13.58 8.79 -14.21
C LYS A 62 -12.20 9.16 -13.72
N ILE A 63 -12.04 9.45 -12.43
CA ILE A 63 -10.70 9.74 -11.92
C ILE A 63 -9.86 8.47 -11.79
N ALA A 64 -10.44 7.30 -11.45
CA ALA A 64 -9.72 6.02 -11.45
C ALA A 64 -9.21 5.65 -12.84
N GLY A 65 -10.00 5.93 -13.88
CA GLY A 65 -9.63 5.65 -15.26
C GLY A 65 -8.44 6.45 -15.80
N ILE A 66 -8.01 7.52 -15.13
CA ILE A 66 -6.79 8.27 -15.50
C ILE A 66 -5.54 7.39 -15.41
N HIS A 67 -5.54 6.40 -14.53
CA HIS A 67 -4.43 5.48 -14.32
C HIS A 67 -4.23 4.47 -15.47
N GLY A 68 -5.29 4.14 -16.22
CA GLY A 68 -5.23 3.05 -17.19
C GLY A 68 -6.47 2.97 -18.08
N LEU A 69 -7.38 2.05 -17.75
CA LEU A 69 -8.63 1.85 -18.50
C LEU A 69 -9.78 2.65 -17.90
N PRO A 70 -10.76 3.07 -18.72
CA PRO A 70 -10.74 2.97 -20.18
C PRO A 70 -9.73 3.94 -20.78
N THR A 71 -9.07 3.58 -21.89
CA THR A 71 -8.08 4.44 -22.58
C THR A 71 -8.68 5.68 -23.27
N GLU A 72 -9.81 6.18 -22.77
CA GLU A 72 -10.47 7.38 -23.27
C GLU A 72 -9.66 8.62 -22.89
N ASN A 73 -9.71 9.63 -23.76
CA ASN A 73 -9.19 10.95 -23.42
C ASN A 73 -10.04 11.53 -22.28
N TRP A 74 -9.47 11.69 -21.08
CA TRP A 74 -10.07 12.53 -20.03
C TRP A 74 -9.86 14.01 -20.44
N ASP A 75 -10.96 14.74 -20.70
CA ASP A 75 -11.08 16.16 -21.12
C ASP A 75 -9.95 16.70 -22.02
N ASN A 76 -9.70 16.02 -23.16
CA ASN A 76 -8.77 16.42 -24.21
C ASN A 76 -7.38 16.88 -23.69
N VAL A 77 -6.80 16.09 -22.76
CA VAL A 77 -5.49 16.19 -22.05
C VAL A 77 -5.69 16.51 -20.56
N GLN A 78 -6.22 15.62 -19.69
CA GLN A 78 -6.52 16.03 -18.30
C GLN A 78 -6.55 14.94 -17.16
N GLY A 79 -6.20 15.35 -15.93
CA GLY A 79 -5.62 14.56 -14.82
C GLY A 79 -6.35 14.46 -13.46
N ASP A 80 -5.68 13.75 -12.53
CA ASP A 80 -6.09 13.34 -11.16
C ASP A 80 -6.09 14.49 -10.15
N THR A 81 -7.16 14.55 -9.37
CA THR A 81 -7.48 15.55 -8.35
C THR A 81 -8.17 14.88 -7.14
N LYS A 82 -7.94 13.59 -6.87
CA LYS A 82 -8.84 12.85 -5.97
C LYS A 82 -8.82 13.29 -4.51
N GLU A 83 -7.70 13.67 -3.90
CA GLU A 83 -7.72 14.18 -2.50
C GLU A 83 -8.52 15.48 -2.38
N GLN A 84 -8.30 16.45 -3.28
CA GLN A 84 -9.11 17.67 -3.31
C GLN A 84 -10.58 17.33 -3.59
N THR A 85 -10.85 16.36 -4.44
CA THR A 85 -12.23 15.96 -4.77
C THR A 85 -12.97 15.29 -3.62
N ILE A 86 -12.28 14.44 -2.85
CA ILE A 86 -12.82 13.89 -1.60
C ILE A 86 -13.05 15.02 -0.60
N TYR A 87 -12.11 15.96 -0.47
CA TYR A 87 -12.26 17.11 0.42
C TYR A 87 -13.45 18.00 0.04
N ASN A 88 -13.67 18.29 -1.24
CA ASN A 88 -14.83 19.05 -1.71
C ASN A 88 -16.12 18.36 -1.34
N THR A 89 -16.21 17.07 -1.66
CA THR A 89 -17.41 16.28 -1.40
C THR A 89 -17.67 16.20 0.10
N ALA A 90 -16.63 15.98 0.91
CA ALA A 90 -16.70 16.01 2.36
C ALA A 90 -17.13 17.39 2.88
N SER A 91 -16.65 18.48 2.29
CA SER A 91 -17.02 19.86 2.66
C SER A 91 -18.46 20.19 2.31
N GLU A 92 -18.97 19.74 1.16
CA GLU A 92 -20.38 19.90 0.80
C GLU A 92 -21.28 19.09 1.73
N ILE A 93 -20.94 17.82 1.98
CA ILE A 93 -21.67 16.97 2.94
C ILE A 93 -21.64 17.60 4.34
N ALA A 94 -20.50 18.14 4.78
CA ALA A 94 -20.38 18.78 6.09
C ALA A 94 -21.31 20.00 6.25
N LYS A 95 -21.64 20.72 5.17
CA LYS A 95 -22.64 21.82 5.19
C LYS A 95 -24.07 21.31 5.33
N GLU A 96 -24.32 20.04 5.00
CA GLU A 96 -25.63 19.40 5.14
C GLU A 96 -25.91 18.96 6.60
N PHE A 97 -24.86 18.72 7.41
CA PHE A 97 -24.98 18.43 8.84
C PHE A 97 -25.40 19.67 9.65
N LYS A 98 -26.24 19.48 10.67
CA LYS A 98 -26.62 20.52 11.63
C LYS A 98 -25.48 20.84 12.59
N ASP A 99 -24.78 19.80 13.06
CA ASP A 99 -23.64 19.96 13.95
C ASP A 99 -22.43 20.57 13.22
N GLN A 100 -22.01 21.75 13.68
CA GLN A 100 -20.91 22.51 13.10
C GLN A 100 -19.55 21.80 13.23
N LYS A 101 -19.43 20.78 14.09
CA LYS A 101 -18.20 19.98 14.20
C LYS A 101 -17.78 19.37 12.87
N TYR A 102 -18.73 19.04 11.98
CA TYR A 102 -18.43 18.45 10.68
C TYR A 102 -17.76 19.44 9.72
N LEU A 103 -18.02 20.75 9.85
CA LEU A 103 -17.27 21.76 9.09
C LEU A 103 -15.81 21.84 9.52
N GLU A 104 -15.53 21.70 10.82
CA GLU A 104 -14.16 21.65 11.33
C GLU A 104 -13.46 20.33 10.99
N ALA A 105 -14.21 19.22 11.01
CA ALA A 105 -13.72 17.91 10.60
C ALA A 105 -13.34 17.89 9.10
N ALA A 106 -14.16 18.49 8.23
CA ALA A 106 -13.85 18.64 6.81
C ALA A 106 -12.50 19.36 6.61
N LYS A 107 -12.25 20.45 7.35
CA LYS A 107 -10.96 21.18 7.31
C LYS A 107 -9.78 20.33 7.78
N GLN A 108 -9.98 19.34 8.65
CA GLN A 108 -8.91 18.45 9.09
C GLN A 108 -8.63 17.31 8.10
N PHE A 109 -9.57 17.00 7.19
CA PHE A 109 -9.45 15.84 6.31
C PHE A 109 -8.20 15.90 5.44
N ARG A 110 -7.42 14.82 5.46
CA ARG A 110 -6.41 14.45 4.47
C ARG A 110 -6.55 12.96 4.19
N LEU A 111 -6.20 12.53 2.97
CA LEU A 111 -6.33 11.13 2.59
C LEU A 111 -5.48 10.24 3.53
N PRO A 112 -6.05 9.25 4.23
CA PRO A 112 -5.26 8.39 5.12
C PRO A 112 -4.29 7.51 4.32
N TYR A 113 -3.20 7.09 4.96
CA TYR A 113 -2.30 6.07 4.41
C TYR A 113 -2.51 4.73 5.12
N TRP A 114 -2.16 3.64 4.44
CA TRP A 114 -2.11 2.32 5.06
C TRP A 114 -0.65 1.93 5.34
N ASP A 115 -0.28 1.87 6.62
CA ASP A 115 1.00 1.30 7.05
C ASP A 115 0.92 -0.23 7.08
N TYR A 116 1.59 -0.90 6.13
CA TYR A 116 1.65 -2.36 6.05
C TYR A 116 2.31 -3.00 7.27
N PHE A 117 3.15 -2.24 7.98
CA PHE A 117 4.00 -2.72 9.06
C PHE A 117 3.47 -2.32 10.43
N LYS A 118 2.31 -1.68 10.50
CA LYS A 118 1.58 -1.48 11.76
C LYS A 118 0.92 -2.81 12.16
N PRO A 119 1.33 -3.47 13.26
CA PRO A 119 0.68 -4.70 13.69
C PRO A 119 -0.75 -4.39 14.12
N ARG A 120 -1.69 -5.22 13.67
CA ARG A 120 -3.12 -5.10 13.98
C ARG A 120 -3.44 -5.78 15.29
N GLU A 121 -2.92 -6.97 15.51
CA GLU A 121 -3.23 -7.79 16.68
C GLU A 121 -2.00 -8.52 17.23
N GLN A 122 -1.91 -8.69 18.55
CA GLN A 122 -0.95 -9.60 19.16
C GLN A 122 -1.49 -11.02 19.07
N LYS A 123 -1.05 -11.74 18.05
CA LYS A 123 -1.50 -13.09 17.72
C LYS A 123 -0.36 -13.83 17.03
N ASP A 124 -0.15 -15.08 17.43
CA ASP A 124 0.83 -15.95 16.75
C ASP A 124 0.35 -16.23 15.32
N VAL A 125 1.06 -15.66 14.35
CA VAL A 125 0.89 -15.93 12.93
C VAL A 125 1.91 -16.98 12.53
N VAL A 126 1.42 -18.09 11.98
CA VAL A 126 2.23 -19.20 11.51
C VAL A 126 2.22 -19.22 10.00
N PHE A 127 3.40 -19.26 9.38
CA PHE A 127 3.53 -19.42 7.95
C PHE A 127 4.54 -20.50 7.60
N THR A 128 4.19 -21.27 6.56
CA THR A 128 5.06 -22.30 6.01
C THR A 128 6.12 -21.65 5.11
N ARG A 129 7.38 -21.94 5.39
CA ARG A 129 8.53 -21.56 4.55
C ARG A 129 8.62 -22.48 3.33
N PRO A 130 9.33 -22.07 2.27
CA PRO A 130 9.52 -22.91 1.07
C PRO A 130 10.07 -24.31 1.37
N ASN A 131 10.92 -24.45 2.39
CA ASN A 131 11.47 -25.75 2.82
C ASN A 131 10.50 -26.59 3.69
N GLY A 132 9.22 -26.25 3.73
CA GLY A 132 8.18 -26.92 4.53
C GLY A 132 8.22 -26.64 6.04
N THR A 133 9.25 -25.94 6.55
CA THR A 133 9.33 -25.61 7.98
C THR A 133 8.36 -24.48 8.33
N LYS A 134 7.84 -24.48 9.56
CA LYS A 134 6.97 -23.42 10.05
C LYS A 134 7.79 -22.30 10.68
N ALA A 135 7.46 -21.07 10.34
CA ALA A 135 7.88 -19.88 11.07
C ALA A 135 6.68 -19.31 11.82
N THR A 136 6.95 -18.71 12.96
CA THR A 136 5.92 -18.03 13.77
C THR A 136 6.40 -16.63 14.09
N PHE A 137 5.48 -15.67 14.03
CA PHE A 137 5.68 -14.32 14.55
C PHE A 137 4.50 -13.93 15.44
N PRO A 138 4.72 -13.32 16.63
CA PRO A 138 3.67 -13.13 17.63
C PRO A 138 2.76 -11.91 17.39
N TYR A 139 2.76 -11.37 16.17
CA TYR A 139 1.91 -10.25 15.77
C TYR A 139 1.41 -10.43 14.34
N ASP A 140 0.18 -9.99 14.13
CA ASP A 140 -0.53 -10.04 12.86
C ASP A 140 -0.48 -8.68 12.15
N PHE A 141 0.03 -8.67 10.92
CA PHE A 141 0.15 -7.50 10.03
C PHE A 141 -0.89 -7.54 8.89
N ARG A 142 -2.04 -8.17 9.14
CA ARG A 142 -3.17 -8.25 8.21
C ARG A 142 -3.63 -6.90 7.67
N LEU A 143 -4.42 -6.96 6.60
CA LEU A 143 -5.16 -5.82 6.07
C LEU A 143 -6.05 -5.21 7.17
N PRO A 144 -6.19 -3.87 7.27
CA PRO A 144 -7.11 -3.20 8.18
C PRO A 144 -8.54 -3.73 8.08
N GLU A 145 -9.21 -3.83 9.23
CA GLU A 145 -10.53 -4.47 9.32
C GLU A 145 -11.60 -3.72 8.51
N VAL A 146 -11.51 -2.39 8.51
CA VAL A 146 -12.41 -1.51 7.77
C VAL A 146 -12.34 -1.69 6.25
N LEU A 147 -11.30 -2.36 5.74
CA LEU A 147 -11.14 -2.65 4.31
C LEU A 147 -11.72 -4.03 3.92
N LYS A 148 -12.29 -4.77 4.87
CA LYS A 148 -12.83 -6.13 4.68
C LYS A 148 -14.35 -6.21 4.80
N GLN A 149 -14.93 -5.40 5.67
CA GLN A 149 -16.35 -5.48 6.01
C GLN A 149 -17.26 -5.10 4.85
N ASP A 150 -18.38 -5.80 4.69
CA ASP A 150 -19.38 -5.49 3.67
C ASP A 150 -20.11 -4.18 3.96
N LYS A 151 -20.34 -3.90 5.24
CA LYS A 151 -21.07 -2.72 5.70
C LYS A 151 -20.34 -2.04 6.84
N LEU A 152 -20.49 -0.72 6.93
CA LEU A 152 -20.02 0.11 8.02
C LEU A 152 -21.17 0.96 8.56
N MET A 153 -21.04 1.44 9.79
CA MET A 153 -22.03 2.28 10.44
C MET A 153 -21.60 3.75 10.40
N VAL A 154 -22.51 4.64 9.99
CA VAL A 154 -22.22 6.08 9.84
C VAL A 154 -23.37 6.94 10.35
N TYR A 155 -23.05 8.17 10.77
CA TYR A 155 -24.04 9.23 10.92
C TYR A 155 -24.27 9.91 9.58
N ARG A 156 -25.51 10.29 9.27
CA ARG A 156 -25.86 10.98 8.03
C ARG A 156 -26.52 12.34 8.31
N PRO A 157 -26.40 13.31 7.39
CA PRO A 157 -27.17 14.55 7.47
C PRO A 157 -28.67 14.26 7.65
N GLY A 158 -29.30 14.94 8.61
CA GLY A 158 -30.71 14.74 8.93
C GLY A 158 -31.02 13.60 9.91
N ASN A 159 -30.08 12.67 10.13
CA ASN A 159 -30.16 11.64 11.17
C ASN A 159 -28.81 11.49 11.91
N GLU A 160 -28.51 12.50 12.74
CA GLU A 160 -27.20 12.66 13.39
C GLU A 160 -27.14 11.98 14.77
N GLU A 161 -28.26 11.49 15.27
CA GLU A 161 -28.37 10.86 16.60
C GLU A 161 -28.35 9.33 16.53
N GLN A 162 -28.59 8.75 15.35
CA GLN A 162 -28.65 7.31 15.14
C GLN A 162 -27.70 6.88 14.02
N LEU A 163 -26.96 5.81 14.26
CA LEU A 163 -26.12 5.19 13.24
C LEU A 163 -26.97 4.48 12.19
N GLU A 164 -26.52 4.60 10.95
CA GLU A 164 -27.13 3.94 9.79
C GLU A 164 -26.13 3.02 9.09
N PRO A 165 -26.59 1.85 8.60
CA PRO A 165 -25.75 0.97 7.82
C PRO A 165 -25.47 1.55 6.43
N MET A 166 -24.22 1.46 6.00
CA MET A 166 -23.71 1.90 4.70
C MET A 166 -22.94 0.74 4.05
N ASP A 167 -23.17 0.49 2.77
CA ASP A 167 -22.31 -0.43 2.00
C ASP A 167 -20.89 0.14 1.99
N ASN A 168 -19.90 -0.68 2.33
CA ASN A 168 -18.55 -0.18 2.59
C ASN A 168 -17.84 0.29 1.30
N PRO A 169 -17.65 1.61 1.11
CA PRO A 169 -17.03 2.14 -0.11
C PRO A 169 -15.51 1.89 -0.15
N LEU A 170 -14.89 1.42 0.94
CA LEU A 170 -13.47 1.07 1.00
C LEU A 170 -13.18 -0.40 0.67
N LYS A 171 -14.21 -1.26 0.70
CA LYS A 171 -14.04 -2.69 0.43
C LYS A 171 -13.84 -2.96 -1.05
N SER A 172 -14.76 -2.46 -1.87
CA SER A 172 -14.82 -2.77 -3.31
C SER A 172 -15.51 -1.62 -4.04
N PHE A 173 -15.10 -1.37 -5.28
CA PHE A 173 -15.78 -0.47 -6.18
C PHE A 173 -16.67 -1.26 -7.14
N ARG A 174 -17.92 -0.83 -7.34
CA ARG A 174 -18.84 -1.40 -8.33
C ARG A 174 -18.81 -0.59 -9.61
N PHE A 175 -18.51 -1.24 -10.72
CA PHE A 175 -18.44 -0.58 -12.01
C PHE A 175 -19.84 -0.14 -12.49
N PRO A 176 -19.96 1.04 -13.14
CA PRO A 176 -21.23 1.49 -13.71
C PRO A 176 -21.79 0.48 -14.74
N LYS A 177 -23.11 0.29 -14.80
CA LYS A 177 -23.73 -0.56 -15.82
C LYS A 177 -23.69 0.03 -17.24
N LYS A 178 -23.60 1.36 -17.35
CA LYS A 178 -23.50 2.12 -18.59
C LYS A 178 -22.25 2.98 -18.53
N GLY A 179 -21.50 3.09 -19.63
CA GLY A 179 -20.25 3.85 -19.65
C GLY A 179 -19.09 3.18 -18.89
N ASN A 180 -19.19 1.86 -18.65
CA ASN A 180 -18.09 1.05 -18.13
C ASN A 180 -16.95 0.92 -19.15
N ILE A 181 -15.84 0.34 -18.72
CA ILE A 181 -14.76 -0.12 -19.60
C ILE A 181 -15.36 -1.02 -20.71
N PRO A 182 -15.10 -0.73 -22.01
CA PRO A 182 -15.59 -1.54 -23.10
C PRO A 182 -15.16 -3.01 -22.98
N LEU A 183 -16.06 -3.94 -23.33
CA LEU A 183 -15.77 -5.38 -23.31
C LEU A 183 -14.51 -5.74 -24.11
N SER A 184 -14.26 -5.04 -25.21
CA SER A 184 -13.06 -5.23 -26.02
C SER A 184 -11.76 -4.89 -25.26
N GLN A 185 -11.77 -3.87 -24.39
CA GLN A 185 -10.60 -3.51 -23.58
C GLN A 185 -10.39 -4.49 -22.44
N TRP A 186 -11.46 -4.97 -21.80
CA TRP A 186 -11.38 -6.10 -20.86
C TRP A 186 -10.79 -7.34 -21.53
N GLN A 187 -11.25 -7.68 -22.74
CA GLN A 187 -10.75 -8.84 -23.48
C GLN A 187 -9.27 -8.72 -23.83
N VAL A 188 -8.81 -7.56 -24.31
CA VAL A 188 -7.38 -7.34 -24.61
C VAL A 188 -6.54 -7.50 -23.34
N MET A 189 -6.94 -6.86 -22.25
CA MET A 189 -6.23 -6.98 -20.97
C MET A 189 -6.17 -8.43 -20.47
N GLU A 190 -7.29 -9.16 -20.55
CA GLU A 190 -7.39 -10.56 -20.13
C GLU A 190 -6.59 -11.51 -21.03
N VAL A 191 -6.55 -11.26 -22.34
CA VAL A 191 -5.73 -12.03 -23.29
C VAL A 191 -4.26 -11.83 -23.02
N SER A 192 -3.82 -10.57 -22.83
CA SER A 192 -2.45 -10.28 -22.39
C SER A 192 -2.18 -11.03 -21.09
N ALA A 193 -2.88 -10.69 -20.02
CA ALA A 193 -2.76 -11.33 -18.71
C ALA A 193 -2.58 -12.87 -18.73
N LYS A 194 -3.37 -13.59 -19.54
CA LYS A 194 -3.27 -15.05 -19.69
C LYS A 194 -2.04 -15.50 -20.46
N ALA A 195 -1.63 -14.78 -21.50
CA ALA A 195 -0.36 -15.04 -22.18
C ALA A 195 0.84 -14.94 -21.22
N ASP A 196 0.70 -14.16 -20.15
CA ASP A 196 1.74 -13.93 -19.14
C ASP A 196 1.65 -14.84 -17.92
N GLY A 197 0.81 -15.87 -18.01
CA GLY A 197 0.70 -16.92 -17.00
C GLY A 197 -0.31 -16.66 -15.90
N ALA A 198 -1.14 -15.61 -15.99
CA ALA A 198 -2.24 -15.48 -15.06
C ALA A 198 -3.29 -16.57 -15.29
N THR A 199 -3.71 -17.23 -14.20
CA THR A 199 -4.64 -18.36 -14.23
C THR A 199 -6.10 -17.99 -14.00
N PHE A 200 -6.35 -16.72 -13.64
CA PHE A 200 -7.66 -16.19 -13.25
C PHE A 200 -8.14 -15.11 -14.23
N THR A 201 -9.44 -14.83 -14.19
CA THR A 201 -10.08 -13.71 -14.91
C THR A 201 -10.78 -12.78 -13.92
N LEU A 202 -10.66 -11.48 -14.14
CA LEU A 202 -11.27 -10.49 -13.25
C LEU A 202 -12.79 -10.38 -13.44
N PRO A 203 -13.55 -10.18 -12.35
CA PRO A 203 -14.90 -9.64 -12.42
C PRO A 203 -14.90 -8.24 -13.07
N GLN A 204 -15.94 -7.98 -13.87
CA GLN A 204 -16.09 -6.73 -14.63
C GLN A 204 -17.11 -5.77 -14.02
N ASP A 205 -17.84 -6.22 -13.00
CA ASP A 205 -18.91 -5.49 -12.33
C ASP A 205 -18.48 -4.97 -10.94
N HIS A 206 -17.40 -5.50 -10.35
CA HIS A 206 -16.81 -4.98 -9.13
C HIS A 206 -15.33 -5.34 -8.96
N THR A 207 -14.63 -4.65 -8.06
CA THR A 207 -13.23 -4.92 -7.73
C THR A 207 -13.09 -5.99 -6.64
N VAL A 208 -12.02 -6.78 -6.71
CA VAL A 208 -11.77 -7.91 -5.80
C VAL A 208 -10.28 -8.04 -5.47
N ARG A 209 -9.98 -8.63 -4.32
CA ARG A 209 -8.63 -8.91 -3.81
C ARG A 209 -8.49 -10.41 -3.53
N HIS A 210 -7.51 -11.05 -4.16
CA HIS A 210 -7.30 -12.51 -4.09
C HIS A 210 -8.58 -13.29 -4.39
N ALA A 211 -9.22 -13.06 -5.53
CA ALA A 211 -10.47 -13.72 -5.84
C ALA A 211 -10.31 -15.25 -5.79
N LEU A 212 -11.25 -15.92 -5.14
CA LEU A 212 -11.34 -17.38 -5.20
C LEU A 212 -11.60 -17.80 -6.66
N ASP A 213 -10.67 -18.56 -7.25
CA ASP A 213 -10.87 -19.14 -8.57
C ASP A 213 -12.16 -20.00 -8.55
N HIS A 214 -12.93 -19.94 -9.65
CA HIS A 214 -14.24 -20.61 -9.85
C HIS A 214 -15.51 -19.88 -9.37
N GLY A 215 -15.65 -18.61 -9.77
CA GLY A 215 -16.93 -18.19 -10.38
C GLY A 215 -17.81 -17.20 -9.62
N ASN A 216 -17.33 -16.55 -8.57
CA ASN A 216 -18.14 -15.49 -7.92
C ASN A 216 -17.43 -14.15 -7.69
N GLY A 217 -16.11 -14.04 -7.94
CA GLY A 217 -15.38 -12.80 -7.69
C GLY A 217 -15.46 -12.37 -6.23
N LYS A 218 -15.29 -13.29 -5.27
CA LYS A 218 -15.26 -12.91 -3.86
C LYS A 218 -13.83 -12.77 -3.37
N ASP A 219 -13.60 -11.75 -2.55
CA ASP A 219 -12.32 -11.55 -1.88
C ASP A 219 -11.90 -12.79 -1.06
N ASN A 220 -10.61 -13.13 -1.10
CA ASN A 220 -9.98 -14.06 -0.17
C ASN A 220 -9.05 -13.31 0.79
N PHE A 221 -9.63 -12.69 1.82
CA PHE A 221 -8.84 -11.94 2.80
C PHE A 221 -7.90 -12.82 3.64
N GLU A 222 -8.19 -14.12 3.79
CA GLU A 222 -7.31 -15.04 4.51
C GLU A 222 -5.99 -15.25 3.75
N GLU A 223 -6.06 -15.43 2.42
CA GLU A 223 -4.88 -15.52 1.56
C GLU A 223 -4.12 -14.19 1.53
N LEU A 224 -4.83 -13.06 1.36
CA LEU A 224 -4.24 -11.73 1.42
C LEU A 224 -3.46 -11.51 2.72
N ASP A 225 -4.11 -11.77 3.87
CA ASP A 225 -3.49 -11.59 5.19
C ASP A 225 -2.28 -12.52 5.38
N THR A 226 -2.34 -13.73 4.82
CA THR A 226 -1.21 -14.67 4.81
C THR A 226 -0.03 -14.12 4.00
N VAL A 227 -0.29 -13.58 2.81
CA VAL A 227 0.72 -12.97 1.94
C VAL A 227 1.38 -11.77 2.61
N LEU A 228 0.59 -10.86 3.21
CA LEU A 228 1.10 -9.70 3.93
C LEU A 228 2.01 -10.11 5.09
N ASN A 229 1.60 -11.06 5.91
CA ASN A 229 2.38 -11.53 7.05
C ASN A 229 3.68 -12.26 6.62
N LYS A 230 3.65 -13.03 5.53
CA LYS A 230 4.84 -13.66 4.94
C LYS A 230 5.83 -12.63 4.40
N ALA A 231 5.34 -11.63 3.66
CA ALA A 231 6.17 -10.63 3.02
C ALA A 231 6.78 -9.61 3.99
N ARG A 232 6.10 -9.35 5.12
CA ARG A 232 6.42 -8.27 6.06
C ARG A 232 7.90 -8.16 6.42
N GLU A 233 8.59 -9.26 6.73
CA GLU A 233 9.99 -9.17 7.19
C GLU A 233 10.91 -8.63 6.09
N GLN A 234 10.81 -9.16 4.87
CA GLN A 234 11.59 -8.69 3.73
C GLN A 234 11.22 -7.26 3.36
N MET A 235 9.94 -6.91 3.43
CA MET A 235 9.46 -5.58 3.06
C MET A 235 9.83 -4.50 4.07
N VAL A 236 9.91 -4.83 5.37
CA VAL A 236 10.49 -3.91 6.37
C VAL A 236 11.96 -3.65 6.08
N ILE A 237 12.72 -4.70 5.74
CA ILE A 237 14.15 -4.56 5.38
C ILE A 237 14.28 -3.62 4.18
N THR A 238 13.55 -3.89 3.09
CA THR A 238 13.60 -3.06 1.88
C THR A 238 13.23 -1.61 2.16
N MET A 239 12.17 -1.34 2.94
CA MET A 239 11.80 0.03 3.30
C MET A 239 12.91 0.73 4.11
N LEU A 240 13.50 0.05 5.09
CA LEU A 240 14.59 0.63 5.89
C LEU A 240 15.83 0.88 5.04
N ASP A 241 16.19 -0.04 4.15
CA ASP A 241 17.33 0.12 3.25
C ASP A 241 17.14 1.35 2.35
N LEU A 242 15.95 1.51 1.73
CA LEU A 242 15.60 2.67 0.91
C LEU A 242 15.77 4.02 1.65
N LEU A 243 15.63 4.04 2.98
CA LEU A 243 15.71 5.26 3.79
C LEU A 243 17.09 5.48 4.44
N GLU A 244 17.81 4.40 4.75
CA GLU A 244 19.03 4.46 5.57
C GLU A 244 20.32 4.34 4.76
N VAL A 245 20.31 3.52 3.70
CA VAL A 245 21.51 3.18 2.94
C VAL A 245 21.93 4.37 2.06
N PRO A 246 23.18 4.85 2.17
CA PRO A 246 23.64 6.05 1.46
C PRO A 246 23.46 6.02 -0.06
N ASP A 247 23.53 4.84 -0.68
CA ASP A 247 23.42 4.70 -2.13
C ASP A 247 22.02 5.08 -2.63
N TYR A 248 20.97 4.84 -1.84
CA TYR A 248 19.63 5.33 -2.13
C TYR A 248 19.50 6.85 -1.99
N GLY A 249 20.55 7.56 -1.58
CA GLY A 249 20.62 9.01 -1.72
C GLY A 249 20.72 9.49 -3.17
N VAL A 250 20.92 8.61 -4.14
CA VAL A 250 20.75 8.91 -5.57
C VAL A 250 19.27 8.73 -5.94
N TYR A 251 18.65 9.79 -6.48
CA TYR A 251 17.21 9.79 -6.79
C TYR A 251 16.80 8.62 -7.68
N ASP A 252 17.56 8.32 -8.73
CA ASP A 252 17.17 7.28 -9.68
C ASP A 252 17.23 5.87 -9.07
N TYR A 253 18.20 5.61 -8.18
CA TYR A 253 18.32 4.33 -7.46
C TYR A 253 17.12 4.14 -6.52
N PHE A 254 16.67 5.22 -5.88
CA PHE A 254 15.50 5.18 -5.03
C PHE A 254 14.19 5.12 -5.83
N ALA A 255 14.03 5.92 -6.87
CA ALA A 255 12.72 6.25 -7.43
C ALA A 255 12.18 5.18 -8.38
N THR A 256 13.03 4.52 -9.17
CA THR A 256 12.56 3.70 -10.29
C THR A 256 13.29 2.37 -10.41
N THR A 257 12.58 1.38 -10.94
CA THR A 257 13.10 0.10 -11.46
C THR A 257 13.74 0.25 -12.83
N GLY A 258 13.55 1.38 -13.51
CA GLY A 258 14.22 1.69 -14.76
C GLY A 258 15.73 1.77 -14.54
N LEU A 259 16.50 1.15 -15.44
CA LEU A 259 17.95 1.28 -15.44
C LEU A 259 18.27 2.72 -15.91
N ALA A 260 18.34 3.66 -14.97
CA ALA A 260 18.47 5.08 -15.26
C ALA A 260 19.87 5.52 -15.74
N LEU A 261 20.76 4.59 -16.08
CA LEU A 261 22.10 4.93 -16.51
C LEU A 261 22.36 4.35 -17.89
N GLU A 262 22.79 5.22 -18.82
CA GLU A 262 23.29 4.85 -20.16
C GLU A 262 24.46 3.86 -20.08
N GLU A 263 25.10 3.74 -18.90
CA GLU A 263 26.05 2.69 -18.54
C GLU A 263 25.63 2.03 -17.23
N HIS A 264 25.55 0.70 -17.19
CA HIS A 264 25.26 -0.07 -15.98
C HIS A 264 26.28 0.26 -14.87
N ASP A 265 25.92 1.06 -13.85
CA ASP A 265 26.74 1.20 -12.64
C ASP A 265 26.75 -0.14 -11.90
N PRO A 266 27.87 -0.87 -11.87
CA PRO A 266 27.96 -2.15 -11.19
C PRO A 266 27.76 -2.04 -9.67
N ASN A 267 27.79 -0.83 -9.11
CA ASN A 267 27.61 -0.56 -7.68
C ASN A 267 26.23 0.00 -7.33
N ALA A 268 25.33 0.18 -8.31
CA ALA A 268 23.97 0.64 -8.00
C ALA A 268 23.24 -0.39 -7.11
N PRO A 269 22.62 0.04 -5.99
CA PRO A 269 21.85 -0.84 -5.14
C PRO A 269 20.64 -1.35 -5.93
N LYS A 270 20.28 -2.62 -5.77
CA LYS A 270 19.15 -3.20 -6.51
C LYS A 270 17.89 -3.18 -5.67
N GLY A 271 16.81 -2.70 -6.29
CA GLY A 271 15.53 -2.39 -5.64
C GLY A 271 15.26 -0.90 -5.69
N SER A 272 14.00 -0.50 -5.59
CA SER A 272 13.55 0.89 -5.62
C SER A 272 12.19 1.00 -4.95
N VAL A 273 11.74 2.23 -4.69
CA VAL A 273 10.39 2.49 -4.19
C VAL A 273 9.33 2.05 -5.21
N GLU A 274 9.61 2.14 -6.52
CA GLU A 274 8.74 1.57 -7.57
C GLU A 274 8.68 0.05 -7.46
N GLY A 275 9.82 -0.64 -7.27
CA GLY A 275 9.82 -2.09 -7.11
C GLY A 275 9.10 -2.56 -5.82
N PHE A 276 9.26 -1.80 -4.74
CA PHE A 276 8.52 -1.99 -3.48
C PHE A 276 7.00 -1.80 -3.69
N HIS A 277 6.60 -0.76 -4.42
CA HIS A 277 5.23 -0.50 -4.85
C HIS A 277 4.67 -1.65 -5.69
N ASP A 278 5.38 -2.07 -6.74
CA ASP A 278 4.98 -3.15 -7.66
C ASP A 278 4.72 -4.46 -6.89
N THR A 279 5.60 -4.74 -5.92
CA THR A 279 5.48 -5.89 -5.03
C THR A 279 4.19 -5.84 -4.19
N TYR A 280 3.84 -4.68 -3.63
CA TYR A 280 2.61 -4.53 -2.86
C TYR A 280 1.34 -4.54 -3.71
N HIS A 281 1.38 -4.03 -4.94
CA HIS A 281 0.31 -4.24 -5.91
C HIS A 281 -0.01 -5.73 -6.10
N GLY A 282 1.03 -6.56 -6.27
CA GLY A 282 0.91 -8.01 -6.33
C GLY A 282 0.40 -8.63 -5.03
N HIS A 283 0.98 -8.26 -3.89
CA HIS A 283 0.58 -8.78 -2.57
C HIS A 283 -0.87 -8.44 -2.21
N ILE A 284 -1.35 -7.26 -2.57
CA ILE A 284 -2.72 -6.81 -2.29
C ILE A 284 -3.71 -7.45 -3.27
N GLY A 285 -3.35 -7.47 -4.56
CA GLY A 285 -4.24 -7.92 -5.62
C GLY A 285 -4.39 -9.42 -5.67
N GLY A 286 -3.29 -10.18 -5.62
CA GLY A 286 -3.30 -11.61 -5.94
C GLY A 286 -4.07 -11.87 -7.23
N ALA A 287 -5.03 -12.79 -7.18
CA ALA A 287 -6.06 -12.95 -8.21
C ALA A 287 -7.11 -11.81 -8.21
N GLY A 288 -6.71 -10.56 -8.43
CA GLY A 288 -7.59 -9.39 -8.22
C GLY A 288 -7.14 -8.11 -8.92
N HIS A 289 -7.92 -7.03 -8.79
CA HIS A 289 -7.73 -5.81 -9.59
C HIS A 289 -6.43 -5.09 -9.27
N MET A 290 -6.00 -5.09 -8.00
CA MET A 290 -4.75 -4.44 -7.58
C MET A 290 -3.49 -5.02 -8.24
N SER A 291 -3.53 -6.25 -8.77
CA SER A 291 -2.41 -6.86 -9.51
C SER A 291 -2.45 -6.57 -11.01
N ARG A 292 -3.45 -5.81 -11.49
CA ARG A 292 -3.63 -5.45 -12.90
C ARG A 292 -3.49 -3.95 -13.08
N ILE A 293 -2.33 -3.50 -13.54
CA ILE A 293 -2.01 -2.08 -13.77
C ILE A 293 -3.19 -1.31 -14.42
N PRO A 294 -3.82 -1.80 -15.51
CA PRO A 294 -4.83 -1.00 -16.20
C PRO A 294 -6.11 -0.76 -15.40
N VAL A 295 -6.37 -1.54 -14.34
CA VAL A 295 -7.60 -1.46 -13.55
C VAL A 295 -7.36 -1.38 -12.03
N ALA A 296 -6.11 -1.31 -11.57
CA ALA A 296 -5.76 -1.30 -10.15
C ALA A 296 -6.38 -0.10 -9.42
N ALA A 297 -6.41 1.07 -10.06
CA ALA A 297 -6.93 2.30 -9.46
C ALA A 297 -8.44 2.31 -9.19
N PHE A 298 -9.18 1.31 -9.66
CA PHE A 298 -10.58 1.15 -9.30
C PHE A 298 -10.75 0.55 -7.90
N ASP A 299 -9.82 -0.26 -7.40
CA ASP A 299 -9.93 -0.77 -6.03
C ASP A 299 -9.63 0.36 -5.03
N PRO A 300 -10.54 0.68 -4.07
CA PRO A 300 -10.34 1.77 -3.12
C PRO A 300 -9.02 1.70 -2.32
N VAL A 301 -8.46 0.50 -2.09
CA VAL A 301 -7.18 0.37 -1.36
C VAL A 301 -5.98 0.92 -2.15
N PHE A 302 -6.08 1.04 -3.48
CA PHE A 302 -5.06 1.64 -4.34
C PHE A 302 -4.58 2.98 -3.79
N TRP A 303 -5.50 3.74 -3.20
CA TRP A 303 -5.27 5.08 -2.69
C TRP A 303 -4.57 5.15 -1.37
N LEU A 304 -4.93 4.23 -0.48
CA LEU A 304 -4.24 4.09 0.80
C LEU A 304 -2.83 3.55 0.57
N HIS A 305 -2.67 2.66 -0.42
CA HIS A 305 -1.38 2.14 -0.88
C HIS A 305 -0.50 3.27 -1.42
N HIS A 306 -0.96 4.03 -2.43
CA HIS A 306 -0.22 5.14 -3.02
C HIS A 306 0.03 6.29 -2.04
N CYS A 307 -0.86 6.51 -1.07
CA CYS A 307 -0.64 7.46 0.02
C CYS A 307 0.52 7.01 0.94
N ASN A 308 0.69 5.71 1.16
CA ASN A 308 1.86 5.20 1.90
C ASN A 308 3.15 5.22 1.05
N ILE A 309 3.06 5.07 -0.28
CA ILE A 309 4.22 5.26 -1.17
C ILE A 309 4.68 6.73 -1.13
N ASP A 310 3.75 7.67 -1.21
CA ASP A 310 4.04 9.11 -1.05
C ASP A 310 4.61 9.44 0.33
N ARG A 311 4.13 8.79 1.39
CA ARG A 311 4.72 8.87 2.74
C ARG A 311 6.19 8.44 2.76
N ILE A 312 6.52 7.29 2.18
CA ILE A 312 7.90 6.79 2.10
C ILE A 312 8.76 7.77 1.28
N PHE A 313 8.22 8.28 0.17
CA PHE A 313 8.89 9.28 -0.66
C PHE A 313 9.17 10.60 0.10
N ALA A 314 8.19 11.11 0.85
CA ALA A 314 8.36 12.33 1.66
C ALA A 314 9.41 12.14 2.77
N VAL A 315 9.46 10.96 3.39
CA VAL A 315 10.50 10.61 4.38
C VAL A 315 11.87 10.50 3.72
N TRP A 316 11.94 9.89 2.53
CA TRP A 316 13.17 9.85 1.75
C TRP A 316 13.68 11.25 1.39
N GLN A 317 12.80 12.14 0.90
CA GLN A 317 13.16 13.54 0.61
C GLN A 317 13.62 14.31 1.85
N ALA A 318 13.12 13.98 3.04
CA ALA A 318 13.55 14.60 4.30
C ALA A 318 14.87 14.03 4.84
N THR A 319 15.33 12.89 4.30
CA THR A 319 16.54 12.19 4.74
C THR A 319 17.65 12.19 3.70
N HIS A 320 17.39 12.69 2.49
CA HIS A 320 18.33 12.81 1.38
C HIS A 320 18.17 14.15 0.64
N ASP A 321 19.29 14.75 0.24
CA ASP A 321 19.31 16.08 -0.37
C ASP A 321 19.06 16.10 -1.88
N LYS A 322 19.28 14.95 -2.55
CA LYS A 322 19.12 14.82 -4.00
C LYS A 322 17.65 14.64 -4.37
N TYR A 323 17.29 15.16 -5.52
CA TYR A 323 15.97 15.04 -6.13
C TYR A 323 16.14 14.92 -7.64
N ILE A 324 15.09 14.56 -8.38
CA ILE A 324 15.14 14.58 -9.83
C ILE A 324 15.58 15.97 -10.32
N THR A 325 16.54 15.99 -11.24
CA THR A 325 17.11 17.23 -11.81
C THR A 325 16.59 17.46 -13.23
N ASP A 326 16.75 18.69 -13.72
CA ASP A 326 16.58 18.96 -15.15
C ASP A 326 17.77 18.37 -15.92
N GLY A 327 17.51 17.74 -17.07
CA GLY A 327 18.54 17.01 -17.80
C GLY A 327 18.03 16.46 -19.14
N PRO A 328 18.93 15.96 -20.00
CA PRO A 328 18.57 15.49 -21.33
C PRO A 328 17.76 14.17 -21.31
N SER A 329 17.90 13.37 -20.25
CA SER A 329 17.18 12.11 -20.06
C SER A 329 15.73 12.37 -19.64
N TYR A 330 14.77 11.62 -20.19
CA TYR A 330 13.36 11.73 -19.85
C TYR A 330 12.85 10.47 -19.13
N PRO A 331 11.95 10.61 -18.13
CA PRO A 331 11.44 11.87 -17.58
C PRO A 331 12.49 12.60 -16.72
N ASN A 332 12.41 13.94 -16.68
CA ASN A 332 13.25 14.84 -15.87
C ASN A 332 12.40 15.78 -15.00
N ALA A 333 13.03 16.67 -14.23
CA ALA A 333 12.34 17.56 -13.30
C ALA A 333 11.34 18.54 -13.96
N THR A 334 11.51 18.84 -15.25
CA THR A 334 10.67 19.78 -16.02
C THR A 334 9.67 19.07 -16.94
N THR A 335 9.70 17.74 -16.98
CA THR A 335 8.75 16.93 -17.74
C THR A 335 7.33 17.18 -17.26
N ASN A 336 6.41 17.43 -18.21
CA ASN A 336 5.01 17.60 -17.90
C ASN A 336 4.44 16.31 -17.32
N LEU A 337 3.95 16.40 -16.09
CA LEU A 337 3.19 15.34 -15.43
C LEU A 337 1.77 15.40 -15.96
N TYR A 338 1.58 14.87 -17.16
CA TYR A 338 0.24 14.74 -17.68
C TYR A 338 -0.55 13.77 -16.79
N PRO A 339 -1.82 14.08 -16.54
CA PRO A 339 -2.55 15.15 -17.20
C PRO A 339 -2.96 16.29 -16.24
N PHE A 340 -2.15 16.50 -15.19
CA PHE A 340 -2.44 17.39 -14.06
C PHE A 340 -2.13 18.86 -14.37
N ARG A 341 -3.15 19.72 -14.39
CA ARG A 341 -2.95 21.17 -14.64
C ARG A 341 -2.54 21.90 -13.36
N TYR A 342 -1.65 22.89 -13.51
CA TYR A 342 -1.10 23.67 -12.39
C TYR A 342 -1.85 24.97 -12.10
N ILE A 343 -2.25 25.73 -13.14
CA ILE A 343 -2.82 27.07 -12.96
C ILE A 343 -4.27 27.13 -13.42
N ASP A 344 -4.49 26.90 -14.71
CA ASP A 344 -5.79 27.01 -15.35
C ASP A 344 -5.78 26.29 -16.71
N LYS A 345 -6.98 26.10 -17.29
CA LYS A 345 -7.15 25.42 -18.58
C LYS A 345 -6.52 26.21 -19.75
N ALA A 346 -6.62 27.53 -19.75
CA ALA A 346 -6.18 28.40 -20.85
C ALA A 346 -4.65 28.49 -20.98
N SER A 347 -3.93 28.41 -19.87
CA SER A 347 -2.46 28.48 -19.81
C SER A 347 -1.78 27.23 -20.38
N GLY A 348 -2.50 26.09 -20.41
CA GLY A 348 -1.95 24.80 -20.80
C GLY A 348 -0.82 24.27 -19.89
N LYS A 349 -0.55 24.92 -18.75
CA LYS A 349 0.57 24.57 -17.87
C LYS A 349 0.25 23.34 -17.03
N MET A 350 1.11 22.32 -17.14
CA MET A 350 1.04 21.10 -16.33
C MET A 350 1.90 21.20 -15.08
N TRP A 351 1.61 20.34 -14.10
CA TRP A 351 2.55 20.06 -13.03
C TRP A 351 3.83 19.43 -13.58
N THR A 352 4.93 19.64 -12.89
CA THR A 352 6.23 19.00 -13.15
C THR A 352 6.79 18.53 -11.81
N SER A 353 7.74 17.60 -11.81
CA SER A 353 8.36 17.13 -10.56
C SER A 353 9.04 18.27 -9.79
N ALA A 354 9.63 19.24 -10.50
CA ALA A 354 10.20 20.45 -9.88
C ALA A 354 9.16 21.30 -9.14
N ARG A 355 7.94 21.44 -9.70
CA ARG A 355 6.85 22.19 -9.04
C ARG A 355 6.21 21.41 -7.90
N ALA A 356 6.12 20.08 -8.05
CA ALA A 356 5.51 19.18 -7.07
C ALA A 356 6.47 18.74 -5.96
N ARG A 357 7.70 19.27 -5.90
CA ARG A 357 8.75 18.80 -4.98
C ARG A 357 8.33 18.85 -3.50
N ASN A 358 7.61 19.88 -3.08
CA ASN A 358 7.25 20.07 -1.68
C ASN A 358 5.82 19.62 -1.45
N HIS A 359 5.65 18.46 -0.81
CA HIS A 359 4.32 17.94 -0.46
C HIS A 359 3.47 18.93 0.38
N THR A 360 4.12 19.79 1.19
CA THR A 360 3.44 20.85 1.96
C THR A 360 2.79 21.92 1.10
N ASP A 361 3.19 22.08 -0.17
CA ASP A 361 2.52 23.00 -1.11
C ASP A 361 1.12 22.53 -1.50
N PHE A 362 0.88 21.21 -1.43
CA PHE A 362 -0.44 20.61 -1.55
C PHE A 362 -1.22 20.59 -0.23
N GLY A 363 -0.66 21.10 0.86
CA GLY A 363 -1.37 21.26 2.14
C GLY A 363 -1.36 20.03 3.03
N TYR A 364 -0.43 19.08 2.84
CA TYR A 364 -0.31 17.92 3.71
C TYR A 364 1.12 17.65 4.19
N THR A 365 1.23 16.91 5.29
CA THR A 365 2.48 16.35 5.84
C THR A 365 2.18 15.01 6.52
N TYR A 366 3.21 14.38 7.10
CA TYR A 366 3.11 13.10 7.80
C TYR A 366 3.55 13.23 9.26
N PRO A 367 2.97 12.47 10.21
CA PRO A 367 3.48 12.36 11.58
C PRO A 367 4.99 12.02 11.63
N ASP A 368 5.49 11.35 10.60
CA ASP A 368 6.89 11.00 10.37
C ASP A 368 7.85 12.18 10.25
N LEU A 369 7.34 13.36 9.92
CA LEU A 369 8.14 14.57 9.68
C LEU A 369 7.87 15.66 10.72
N VAL A 370 6.82 15.50 11.53
CA VAL A 370 6.42 16.50 12.52
C VAL A 370 7.32 16.39 13.76
N ASN A 371 7.81 17.54 14.23
CA ASN A 371 8.72 17.65 15.38
C ASN A 371 10.03 16.85 15.25
N LYS A 372 10.48 16.57 14.01
CA LYS A 372 11.71 15.85 13.71
C LYS A 372 12.65 16.77 12.90
N PRO A 373 13.62 17.43 13.57
CA PRO A 373 14.33 18.56 12.96
C PRO A 373 15.40 18.17 11.95
N ASN A 374 15.79 16.90 11.87
CA ASN A 374 16.88 16.45 11.01
C ASN A 374 16.78 14.96 10.65
N ARG A 375 17.58 14.55 9.65
CA ARG A 375 17.72 13.17 9.18
C ARG A 375 17.87 12.16 10.31
N GLN A 376 18.73 12.43 11.29
CA GLN A 376 19.03 11.49 12.37
C GLN A 376 17.80 11.24 13.27
N ALA A 377 17.03 12.28 13.58
CA ALA A 377 15.79 12.14 14.35
C ALA A 377 14.74 11.30 13.61
N ILE A 378 14.60 11.50 12.30
CA ILE A 378 13.68 10.74 11.44
C ILE A 378 14.09 9.27 11.39
N LEU A 379 15.35 8.98 11.01
CA LEU A 379 15.82 7.60 10.87
C LEU A 379 15.82 6.83 12.20
N LYS A 380 16.11 7.51 13.32
CA LYS A 380 16.00 6.89 14.65
C LYS A 380 14.56 6.48 14.98
N ASP A 381 13.58 7.28 14.59
CA ASP A 381 12.17 6.96 14.80
C ASP A 381 11.72 5.78 13.93
N PHE A 382 12.16 5.74 12.66
CA PHE A 382 11.91 4.61 11.77
C PHE A 382 12.58 3.31 12.26
N ASP A 383 13.84 3.37 12.68
CA ASP A 383 14.52 2.21 13.27
C ASP A 383 13.75 1.68 14.48
N ALA A 384 13.36 2.57 15.40
CA ALA A 384 12.61 2.21 16.58
C ALA A 384 11.27 1.57 16.22
N ASN A 385 10.51 2.19 15.31
CA ASN A 385 9.16 1.76 14.94
C ASN A 385 9.11 0.53 14.03
N TYR A 386 10.13 0.22 13.24
CA TYR A 386 10.04 -0.86 12.27
C TYR A 386 11.03 -2.01 12.51
N ARG A 387 12.27 -1.73 12.93
CA ARG A 387 13.31 -2.78 13.02
C ARG A 387 13.05 -3.81 14.12
N TRP A 388 12.27 -3.46 15.15
CA TRP A 388 11.85 -4.43 16.19
C TRP A 388 11.12 -5.65 15.61
N SER A 389 10.45 -5.50 14.47
CA SER A 389 9.61 -6.54 13.86
C SER A 389 10.40 -7.63 13.09
N LEU A 390 11.73 -7.52 13.02
CA LEU A 390 12.60 -8.50 12.36
C LEU A 390 12.88 -9.71 13.27
N LEU A 391 12.78 -10.93 12.73
CA LEU A 391 12.97 -12.18 13.51
C LEU A 391 14.36 -12.28 14.11
N ARG A 392 15.40 -11.77 13.43
CA ARG A 392 16.78 -11.78 13.92
C ARG A 392 16.93 -10.97 15.22
N LYS A 393 16.26 -9.82 15.33
CA LYS A 393 16.28 -8.96 16.53
C LYS A 393 15.52 -9.62 17.67
N ALA A 394 14.36 -10.21 17.39
CA ALA A 394 13.58 -10.98 18.37
C ALA A 394 14.37 -12.13 19.01
N ARG A 395 15.25 -12.79 18.24
CA ARG A 395 16.11 -13.89 18.73
C ARG A 395 17.30 -13.44 19.57
N MET A 396 17.78 -12.21 19.39
CA MET A 396 18.94 -11.69 20.13
C MET A 396 18.55 -11.20 21.53
N ASP A 397 17.42 -10.51 21.66
CA ASP A 397 17.07 -9.80 22.90
C ASP A 397 16.19 -10.61 23.86
N ASN A 398 15.75 -11.82 23.45
CA ASN A 398 14.86 -12.74 24.20
C ASN A 398 13.54 -12.12 24.72
N LYS A 399 13.24 -10.86 24.37
CA LYS A 399 12.01 -10.13 24.65
C LYS A 399 11.71 -9.20 23.47
N LEU A 400 10.61 -9.47 22.78
CA LEU A 400 10.11 -8.60 21.72
C LEU A 400 9.36 -7.42 22.35
N VAL A 401 9.97 -6.24 22.35
CA VAL A 401 9.35 -5.01 22.87
C VAL A 401 8.76 -4.24 21.70
N VAL A 402 7.44 -4.07 21.70
CA VAL A 402 6.74 -3.28 20.68
C VAL A 402 6.83 -1.79 21.06
N PRO A 403 7.29 -0.93 20.14
CA PRO A 403 7.29 0.53 20.34
C PRO A 403 5.89 1.07 20.63
N LYS A 404 5.82 2.17 21.38
CA LYS A 404 4.54 2.79 21.77
C LYS A 404 3.64 3.08 20.57
N ASP A 405 4.22 3.67 19.52
CA ASP A 405 3.48 4.07 18.32
C ASP A 405 3.15 2.89 17.41
N MET A 406 3.71 1.71 17.71
CA MET A 406 3.50 0.46 16.99
C MET A 406 2.70 -0.57 17.80
N GLN A 407 2.16 -0.17 18.95
CA GLN A 407 1.27 -1.04 19.72
C GLN A 407 0.04 -1.42 18.87
N PRO A 408 -0.38 -2.69 18.86
CA PRO A 408 -1.61 -3.12 18.21
C PRO A 408 -2.83 -2.37 18.77
N ASN A 409 -3.72 -1.92 17.89
CA ASN A 409 -4.91 -1.14 18.24
C ASN A 409 -6.23 -1.85 17.89
N ASN A 410 -6.21 -3.16 17.58
CA ASN A 410 -7.42 -3.89 17.17
C ASN A 410 -8.58 -3.75 18.15
N ARG A 411 -8.34 -3.70 19.48
CA ARG A 411 -9.41 -3.49 20.48
C ARG A 411 -10.13 -2.15 20.31
N GLN A 412 -9.38 -1.09 20.03
CA GLN A 412 -9.94 0.23 19.78
C GLN A 412 -10.62 0.30 18.42
N VAL A 413 -10.03 -0.36 17.41
CA VAL A 413 -10.61 -0.45 16.06
C VAL A 413 -11.96 -1.13 16.10
N VAL A 414 -12.09 -2.34 16.67
CA VAL A 414 -13.38 -3.07 16.71
C VAL A 414 -14.43 -2.41 17.61
N ALA A 415 -14.02 -1.51 18.50
CA ALA A 415 -14.91 -0.70 19.33
C ALA A 415 -15.27 0.65 18.68
N ALA A 416 -14.71 0.96 17.51
CA ALA A 416 -15.01 2.20 16.80
C ALA A 416 -16.44 2.20 16.27
N GLN A 417 -17.02 3.40 16.17
CA GLN A 417 -18.38 3.67 15.72
C GLN A 417 -18.78 2.88 14.47
N VAL A 418 -17.86 2.72 13.50
CA VAL A 418 -18.15 2.08 12.22
C VAL A 418 -18.48 0.58 12.32
N PHE A 419 -18.19 -0.05 13.46
CA PHE A 419 -18.52 -1.45 13.75
C PHE A 419 -19.60 -1.61 14.83
N ASP A 420 -20.27 -0.52 15.23
CA ASP A 420 -21.35 -0.55 16.21
C ASP A 420 -22.68 -0.98 15.57
N TYR A 421 -22.76 -2.26 15.20
CA TYR A 421 -23.95 -2.85 14.58
C TYR A 421 -25.03 -3.17 15.62
N THR A 422 -26.29 -2.86 15.32
CA THR A 422 -27.42 -3.36 16.12
C THR A 422 -27.73 -4.83 15.83
N ALA A 423 -28.44 -5.50 16.76
CA ALA A 423 -28.87 -6.88 16.60
C ALA A 423 -29.78 -7.12 15.36
N ALA A 424 -30.54 -6.11 14.93
CA ALA A 424 -31.40 -6.21 13.73
C ALA A 424 -30.59 -6.09 12.43
N GLU A 425 -29.53 -5.28 12.42
CA GLU A 425 -28.64 -5.07 11.27
C GLU A 425 -27.76 -6.29 11.00
N LEU A 426 -27.43 -7.05 12.05
CA LEU A 426 -26.77 -8.35 11.95
C LEU A 426 -27.65 -9.44 11.30
N VAL A 427 -28.98 -9.26 11.26
CA VAL A 427 -29.95 -10.27 10.77
C VAL A 427 -30.38 -10.00 9.31
N GLY A 428 -30.26 -8.76 8.81
CA GLY A 428 -30.62 -8.37 7.44
C GLY A 428 -29.54 -8.66 6.37
N GLY A 429 -28.29 -8.84 6.79
CA GLY A 429 -27.23 -9.44 5.98
C GLY A 429 -27.08 -10.91 6.36
N ALA A 430 -26.69 -11.78 5.44
CA ALA A 430 -26.47 -13.20 5.71
C ALA A 430 -25.25 -13.46 6.63
N VAL A 431 -25.23 -12.88 7.83
CA VAL A 431 -24.24 -13.17 8.88
C VAL A 431 -24.76 -14.35 9.69
N ARG A 432 -24.78 -15.53 9.08
CA ARG A 432 -24.66 -16.75 9.88
C ARG A 432 -23.17 -16.94 10.19
N GLN A 433 -22.82 -16.66 11.46
CA GLN A 433 -21.65 -17.19 12.20
C GLN A 433 -20.35 -16.36 12.31
N ALA A 434 -20.37 -15.03 12.35
CA ALA A 434 -19.13 -14.28 12.63
C ALA A 434 -18.84 -14.06 14.14
N ALA A 435 -19.85 -13.83 15.00
CA ALA A 435 -19.59 -13.37 16.37
C ALA A 435 -19.13 -14.47 17.38
N PRO A 436 -19.66 -15.72 17.39
CA PRO A 436 -19.22 -16.70 18.40
C PRO A 436 -17.99 -17.54 17.99
N LYS A 437 -17.55 -17.49 16.72
CA LYS A 437 -16.42 -18.31 16.24
C LYS A 437 -15.03 -17.70 16.46
N MET A 438 -14.95 -16.43 16.82
CA MET A 438 -13.66 -15.77 17.10
C MET A 438 -12.98 -16.27 18.39
N MET A 439 -13.68 -17.01 19.26
CA MET A 439 -13.12 -17.58 20.50
C MET A 439 -12.86 -19.09 20.45
N GLU A 440 -13.31 -19.82 19.42
CA GLU A 440 -13.30 -21.30 19.43
C GLU A 440 -12.34 -21.95 18.41
N ALA A 441 -11.71 -21.17 17.52
CA ALA A 441 -10.63 -21.65 16.64
C ALA A 441 -9.26 -21.79 17.36
N ALA A 442 -9.26 -21.78 18.70
CA ALA A 442 -8.07 -21.87 19.56
C ALA A 442 -7.79 -23.30 20.09
N GLY A 443 -8.44 -24.35 19.59
CA GLY A 443 -8.09 -25.71 20.01
C GLY A 443 -8.78 -26.82 19.22
N ARG A 444 -7.97 -27.83 18.86
CA ARG A 444 -8.29 -29.11 18.17
C ARG A 444 -8.15 -28.97 16.64
N VAL A 445 -7.25 -29.66 15.95
CA VAL A 445 -6.93 -31.10 16.05
C VAL A 445 -5.42 -31.33 15.88
N ALA A 446 -4.85 -32.05 16.85
CA ALA A 446 -3.57 -32.72 16.74
C ALA A 446 -3.78 -34.19 16.31
N ASN A 447 -2.77 -34.72 15.62
CA ASN A 447 -2.47 -36.15 15.37
C ASN A 447 -3.37 -36.98 14.44
N THR A 448 -2.82 -37.29 13.27
CA THR A 448 -2.42 -38.63 12.81
C THR A 448 -1.33 -38.39 11.73
N GLY A 449 -0.08 -38.83 11.79
CA GLY A 449 0.49 -40.08 12.28
C GLY A 449 0.90 -40.93 11.08
N PHE A 450 2.03 -40.64 10.42
CA PHE A 450 2.78 -41.63 9.63
C PHE A 450 4.28 -41.37 9.75
N ALA A 451 4.96 -42.40 10.24
CA ALA A 451 6.38 -42.47 10.47
C ALA A 451 7.10 -42.98 9.23
N THR A 452 8.26 -42.42 8.89
CA THR A 452 9.36 -43.14 8.25
C THR A 452 10.71 -42.50 8.61
N THR A 453 11.42 -43.20 9.51
CA THR A 453 12.86 -43.47 9.53
C THR A 453 13.82 -42.47 8.87
N ALA A 454 14.53 -41.71 9.71
CA ALA A 454 15.80 -41.09 9.35
C ALA A 454 16.90 -42.17 9.27
N SER A 455 17.57 -42.28 8.12
CA SER A 455 18.90 -42.90 8.06
C SER A 455 19.93 -41.81 7.79
N ALA A 456 20.87 -41.68 8.70
CA ALA A 456 22.12 -40.97 8.48
C ALA A 456 22.87 -41.61 7.32
N GLY A 457 23.18 -40.82 6.29
CA GLY A 457 23.99 -41.23 5.15
C GLY A 457 25.05 -40.17 4.87
N HIS A 458 26.30 -40.50 5.14
CA HIS A 458 27.47 -39.77 4.69
C HIS A 458 27.72 -40.03 3.20
N GLY A 459 28.08 -38.99 2.45
CA GLY A 459 28.85 -39.07 1.19
C GLY A 459 28.52 -37.94 0.21
N PRO A 460 29.34 -37.67 -0.82
CA PRO A 460 30.81 -37.70 -0.94
C PRO A 460 31.38 -36.28 -1.23
N PRO A 461 32.71 -36.05 -1.21
CA PRO A 461 33.29 -34.73 -1.46
C PRO A 461 33.40 -34.48 -2.97
N GLY A 462 32.79 -33.38 -3.46
CA GLY A 462 32.97 -32.91 -4.83
C GLY A 462 31.83 -32.00 -5.32
N GLY A 463 31.98 -30.69 -5.12
CA GLY A 463 31.10 -29.61 -5.62
C GLY A 463 31.75 -28.24 -5.35
N PRO A 464 31.43 -27.19 -6.15
CA PRO A 464 32.40 -26.29 -6.78
C PRO A 464 32.95 -25.16 -5.89
N GLU A 465 33.94 -24.44 -6.46
CA GLU A 465 34.67 -23.28 -5.97
C GLU A 465 34.10 -22.58 -4.73
N HIS A 466 34.98 -22.48 -3.73
CA HIS A 466 34.80 -21.76 -2.48
C HIS A 466 34.18 -20.38 -2.73
N VAL A 467 33.02 -20.10 -2.13
CA VAL A 467 32.56 -18.73 -1.89
C VAL A 467 33.72 -18.03 -1.16
N PRO A 468 34.17 -16.83 -1.59
CA PRO A 468 35.27 -16.13 -0.95
C PRO A 468 35.05 -16.06 0.56
N SER A 469 36.02 -16.56 1.32
CA SER A 469 36.06 -16.36 2.76
C SER A 469 36.30 -14.88 3.01
N PHE A 470 35.28 -14.14 3.44
CA PHE A 470 35.45 -12.78 3.93
C PHE A 470 36.35 -12.74 5.17
N ASP A 471 36.98 -11.60 5.41
CA ASP A 471 37.77 -11.34 6.62
C ASP A 471 36.95 -11.63 7.88
N ARG A 472 37.61 -12.12 8.93
CA ARG A 472 36.90 -12.51 10.16
C ARG A 472 36.29 -11.27 10.78
N GLY A 473 35.11 -11.39 11.40
CA GLY A 473 34.37 -10.21 11.84
C GLY A 473 35.10 -9.29 12.84
N HIS A 474 36.09 -9.80 13.59
CA HIS A 474 36.96 -9.00 14.45
C HIS A 474 38.01 -8.19 13.65
N GLU A 475 38.40 -8.65 12.47
CA GLU A 475 39.31 -7.96 11.55
C GLU A 475 38.58 -6.79 10.87
N ILE A 476 37.28 -6.95 10.56
CA ILE A 476 36.40 -5.89 10.02
C ILE A 476 36.12 -4.82 11.08
N LEU A 477 35.87 -5.21 12.33
CA LEU A 477 35.51 -4.28 13.41
C LEU A 477 36.71 -3.65 14.12
N LYS A 478 37.95 -3.95 13.72
CA LYS A 478 39.16 -3.58 14.49
C LYS A 478 39.35 -2.07 14.66
N ASP A 479 38.88 -1.28 13.70
CA ASP A 479 39.00 0.18 13.65
C ASP A 479 37.67 0.89 13.94
N GLU A 480 36.62 0.13 14.25
CA GLU A 480 35.27 0.65 14.49
C GLU A 480 35.06 1.06 15.96
N PRO A 481 34.18 2.04 16.25
CA PRO A 481 33.87 2.47 17.61
C PRO A 481 33.43 1.33 18.54
N GLU A 482 33.75 1.46 19.83
CA GLU A 482 33.34 0.49 20.85
C GLU A 482 31.80 0.37 20.89
N GLY A 483 31.30 -0.84 20.68
CA GLY A 483 29.87 -1.14 20.56
C GLY A 483 29.37 -1.36 19.13
N SER A 484 30.22 -1.16 18.11
CA SER A 484 29.91 -1.51 16.72
C SER A 484 29.62 -3.00 16.55
N LYS A 485 28.60 -3.31 15.74
CA LYS A 485 28.16 -4.69 15.47
C LYS A 485 28.31 -4.99 13.98
N LEU A 486 29.00 -6.06 13.65
CA LEU A 486 29.05 -6.56 12.28
C LEU A 486 27.71 -7.20 11.91
N VAL A 487 27.06 -6.65 10.89
CA VAL A 487 25.86 -7.21 10.29
C VAL A 487 26.19 -7.67 8.89
N LEU A 488 26.26 -8.99 8.69
CA LEU A 488 26.33 -9.57 7.34
C LEU A 488 24.90 -9.71 6.80
N GLN A 489 24.69 -9.18 5.58
CA GLN A 489 23.48 -9.32 4.78
C GLN A 489 23.86 -9.95 3.44
N TRP A 490 22.97 -10.81 2.95
CA TRP A 490 23.05 -11.39 1.60
C TRP A 490 21.79 -10.95 0.87
N TYR A 491 21.95 -10.49 -0.36
CA TYR A 491 20.84 -10.09 -1.22
C TYR A 491 20.98 -10.77 -2.58
N ILE A 492 19.85 -10.90 -3.28
CA ILE A 492 19.82 -11.43 -4.64
C ILE A 492 19.53 -10.28 -5.58
N ASP A 493 20.50 -10.05 -6.45
CA ASP A 493 20.47 -9.00 -7.44
C ASP A 493 19.79 -9.47 -8.72
N THR A 494 18.71 -8.81 -9.13
CA THR A 494 17.96 -9.19 -10.33
C THR A 494 17.75 -8.01 -11.26
N VAL A 495 18.08 -8.21 -12.53
CA VAL A 495 17.77 -7.29 -13.62
C VAL A 495 16.89 -8.06 -14.59
N VAL A 496 15.72 -7.50 -14.90
CA VAL A 496 14.77 -8.12 -15.83
C VAL A 496 14.25 -7.08 -16.80
N ASN A 497 14.03 -7.48 -18.04
CA ASN A 497 13.29 -6.65 -18.98
C ASN A 497 11.80 -6.67 -18.62
N LYS A 498 11.25 -5.54 -18.18
CA LYS A 498 9.81 -5.40 -17.85
C LYS A 498 8.89 -5.76 -19.02
N THR A 499 9.36 -5.63 -20.26
CA THR A 499 8.59 -6.01 -21.47
C THR A 499 8.89 -7.42 -21.97
N ALA A 500 9.66 -8.23 -21.23
CA ALA A 500 10.06 -9.58 -21.66
C ALA A 500 8.87 -10.45 -22.08
N LEU A 501 7.73 -10.29 -21.38
CA LEU A 501 6.48 -10.98 -21.70
C LEU A 501 5.36 -10.03 -22.17
N ASN A 502 5.60 -8.72 -22.16
CA ASN A 502 4.61 -7.64 -22.38
C ASN A 502 3.50 -7.56 -21.32
N SER A 503 3.81 -7.88 -20.05
CA SER A 503 2.88 -7.82 -18.91
C SER A 503 3.53 -8.15 -17.55
N SER A 504 2.69 -8.38 -16.53
CA SER A 504 3.09 -8.75 -15.16
C SER A 504 3.57 -10.20 -15.07
N PHE A 505 4.73 -10.39 -14.46
CA PHE A 505 5.28 -11.70 -14.09
C PHE A 505 5.94 -11.63 -12.71
N THR A 506 6.10 -12.78 -12.06
CA THR A 506 6.79 -12.89 -10.76
C THR A 506 8.05 -13.72 -10.94
N ILE A 507 9.16 -13.26 -10.35
CA ILE A 507 10.42 -14.01 -10.33
C ILE A 507 10.58 -14.63 -8.95
N PHE A 508 10.73 -15.95 -8.91
CA PHE A 508 10.98 -16.71 -7.68
C PHE A 508 12.47 -17.05 -7.56
N PHE A 509 13.03 -16.86 -6.36
CA PHE A 509 14.40 -17.27 -6.04
C PHE A 509 14.38 -18.47 -5.10
N PHE A 510 15.21 -19.46 -5.40
CA PHE A 510 15.33 -20.69 -4.60
C PHE A 510 16.77 -20.85 -4.14
N LEU A 511 16.96 -21.19 -2.87
CA LEU A 511 18.25 -21.54 -2.28
C LEU A 511 18.18 -22.98 -1.80
N GLY A 512 18.86 -23.89 -2.49
CA GLY A 512 18.85 -25.32 -2.18
C GLY A 512 19.21 -26.19 -3.39
N PRO A 513 19.33 -27.52 -3.20
CA PRO A 513 19.57 -28.43 -4.30
C PRO A 513 18.38 -28.44 -5.26
N ARG A 514 18.65 -28.53 -6.56
CA ARG A 514 17.62 -28.49 -7.62
C ARG A 514 16.50 -29.52 -7.44
N SER A 515 16.79 -30.65 -6.77
CA SER A 515 15.82 -31.69 -6.44
C SER A 515 14.74 -31.26 -5.44
N GLU A 516 14.98 -30.21 -4.68
CA GLU A 516 14.04 -29.66 -3.67
C GLU A 516 13.24 -28.46 -4.20
N ILE A 517 13.52 -27.99 -5.41
CA ILE A 517 12.77 -26.90 -6.03
C ILE A 517 11.44 -27.48 -6.55
N PRO A 518 10.28 -26.99 -6.07
CA PRO A 518 8.99 -27.51 -6.49
C PRO A 518 8.79 -27.31 -8.00
N SER A 519 8.18 -28.30 -8.65
CA SER A 519 7.89 -28.26 -10.09
C SER A 519 6.88 -27.17 -10.45
N ASN A 520 6.08 -26.73 -9.49
CA ASN A 520 5.25 -25.54 -9.57
C ASN A 520 5.70 -24.54 -8.49
N PRO A 521 6.25 -23.37 -8.86
CA PRO A 521 6.73 -22.38 -7.89
C PRO A 521 5.62 -21.73 -7.05
N ASN A 522 4.35 -21.90 -7.44
CA ASN A 522 3.18 -21.40 -6.71
C ASN A 522 2.63 -22.39 -5.67
N GLN A 523 3.25 -23.57 -5.49
CA GLN A 523 2.80 -24.62 -4.56
C GLN A 523 3.60 -24.68 -3.26
#